data_AF-A0A7Z0BLG5-F1
#
_entry.id   AF-A0A7Z0BLG5-F1
#
_cell.length_a   1.000
_cell.length_b   1.000
_cell.length_c   1.000
_cell.angle_alpha   90.00
_cell.angle_beta   90.00
_cell.angle_gamma   90.00
#
_symmetry.space_group_name_H-M   'P 1'
#
loop_
_entity.id
_entity.type
_entity.pdbx_description
1 polymer ?
#
loop_
_entity_poly.entity_id
_entity_poly.type
_entity_poly.pdbx_seq_one_letter_code
_entity_poly.pdbx_strand_id
1 'polypeptide(L)'
;MGVLAYRGDWLTRLPGAAGWFGAALAAAGLLALPVVMVVAGGAAPTPGTWQALAQIVVETCFAMGMVLMLLVCFRRFLDRQNRFGRFLSENAFAVYFLHPLVLVGLGLALSGWEAAAIAEFAVMGALAVPACWLLAAAVRAVPGARRIL
;
A
#
# COMPACT_ATOMS: atom_id res chain seq x y z
N MET A 1 16.95 -12.37 -12.75
CA MET A 1 15.48 -12.62 -12.83
C MET A 1 14.71 -11.48 -13.51
N GLY A 2 14.96 -10.20 -13.21
CA GLY A 2 14.19 -9.08 -13.80
C GLY A 2 14.24 -8.96 -15.34
N VAL A 3 15.40 -9.19 -15.97
CA VAL A 3 15.55 -9.12 -17.44
C VAL A 3 14.75 -10.23 -18.14
N LEU A 4 14.67 -11.42 -17.54
CA LEU A 4 13.88 -12.53 -18.08
C LEU A 4 12.37 -12.29 -17.92
N ALA A 5 11.95 -11.71 -16.80
CA ALA A 5 10.53 -11.35 -16.57
C ALA A 5 10.05 -10.24 -17.53
N TYR A 6 10.91 -9.25 -17.83
CA TYR A 6 10.60 -8.20 -18.81
C TYR A 6 10.46 -8.77 -20.23
N ARG A 7 11.40 -9.63 -20.66
CA ARG A 7 11.33 -10.26 -21.99
C ARG A 7 10.18 -11.26 -22.13
N GLY A 8 9.74 -11.85 -21.02
CA GLY A 8 8.63 -12.79 -20.98
C GLY A 8 7.26 -12.12 -20.92
N ASP A 9 7.20 -10.80 -20.71
CA ASP A 9 5.94 -10.06 -20.55
C ASP A 9 5.05 -10.72 -19.46
N TRP A 10 5.67 -11.29 -18.42
CA TRP A 10 4.95 -12.13 -17.45
C TRP A 10 3.84 -11.36 -16.73
N LEU A 11 4.06 -10.07 -16.49
CA LEU A 11 3.09 -9.16 -15.89
C LEU A 11 1.90 -8.84 -16.81
N THR A 12 2.11 -8.83 -18.13
CA THR A 12 1.05 -8.58 -19.13
C THR A 12 0.43 -9.87 -19.65
N ARG A 13 1.01 -11.04 -19.39
CA ARG A 13 0.42 -12.35 -19.77
C ARG A 13 -0.32 -13.07 -18.66
N LEU A 14 -0.42 -12.47 -17.46
CA LEU A 14 -1.23 -13.07 -16.39
C LEU A 14 -2.69 -13.26 -16.84
N PRO A 15 -3.22 -14.50 -16.79
CA PRO A 15 -4.60 -14.77 -17.11
C PRO A 15 -5.52 -14.10 -16.08
N GLY A 16 -6.70 -13.64 -16.51
CA GLY A 16 -7.67 -13.00 -15.60
C GLY A 16 -8.10 -13.90 -14.41
N ALA A 17 -7.94 -15.22 -14.54
CA ALA A 17 -8.12 -16.19 -13.46
C ALA A 17 -7.15 -15.98 -12.28
N ALA A 18 -5.95 -15.46 -12.53
CA ALA A 18 -4.98 -15.14 -11.48
C ALA A 18 -5.48 -14.04 -10.53
N GLY A 19 -6.36 -13.16 -10.99
CA GLY A 19 -6.98 -12.13 -10.14
C GLY A 19 -7.99 -12.73 -9.16
N TRP A 20 -8.78 -13.71 -9.60
CA TRP A 20 -9.68 -14.47 -8.73
C TRP A 20 -8.90 -15.34 -7.74
N PHE A 21 -7.80 -15.95 -8.17
CA PHE A 21 -6.90 -16.68 -7.28
C PHE A 21 -6.27 -15.74 -6.23
N GLY A 22 -5.81 -14.55 -6.63
CA GLY A 22 -5.31 -13.52 -5.72
C GLY A 22 -6.38 -13.05 -4.72
N ALA A 23 -7.61 -12.81 -5.20
CA ALA A 23 -8.74 -12.46 -4.34
C ALA A 23 -9.10 -13.58 -3.34
N ALA A 24 -9.11 -14.83 -3.80
CA ALA A 24 -9.34 -15.99 -2.93
C ALA A 24 -8.23 -16.13 -1.88
N LEU A 25 -6.97 -15.91 -2.27
CA LEU A 25 -5.83 -15.94 -1.36
C LEU A 25 -5.86 -14.78 -0.35
N ALA A 26 -6.24 -13.59 -0.78
CA ALA A 26 -6.44 -12.43 0.09
C ALA A 26 -7.59 -12.68 1.08
N ALA A 27 -8.73 -13.20 0.60
CA ALA A 27 -9.86 -13.54 1.47
C ALA A 27 -9.48 -14.64 2.47
N ALA A 28 -8.77 -15.68 2.03
CA ALA A 28 -8.28 -16.75 2.90
C ALA A 28 -7.30 -16.21 3.95
N GLY A 29 -6.35 -15.35 3.57
CA GLY A 29 -5.43 -14.70 4.51
C GLY A 29 -6.15 -13.82 5.52
N LEU A 30 -7.14 -13.04 5.07
CA LEU A 30 -7.95 -12.17 5.93
C LEU A 30 -8.78 -12.97 6.95
N LEU A 31 -9.34 -14.10 6.54
CA LEU A 31 -10.10 -15.00 7.42
C LEU A 31 -9.18 -15.81 8.33
N ALA A 32 -7.97 -16.14 7.90
CA ALA A 32 -7.00 -16.88 8.70
C ALA A 32 -6.33 -16.02 9.79
N LEU A 33 -6.19 -14.71 9.58
CA LEU A 33 -5.65 -13.75 10.55
C LEU A 33 -6.30 -13.84 11.95
N PRO A 34 -7.63 -13.70 12.10
CA PRO A 34 -8.28 -13.81 13.40
C PRO A 34 -8.18 -15.22 13.99
N VAL A 35 -8.16 -16.27 13.15
CA VAL A 35 -7.98 -17.65 13.60
C VAL A 35 -6.61 -17.86 14.22
N VAL A 36 -5.54 -17.38 13.57
CA VAL A 36 -4.18 -17.43 14.11
C VAL A 36 -4.08 -16.61 15.40
N MET A 37 -4.70 -15.44 15.47
CA MET A 37 -4.73 -14.61 16.69
C MET A 37 -5.40 -15.32 17.88
N VAL A 38 -6.54 -15.98 17.65
CA VAL A 38 -7.26 -16.74 18.69
C VAL A 38 -6.44 -17.95 19.14
N VAL A 39 -5.87 -18.70 18.20
CA VAL A 39 -5.03 -19.89 18.50
C VAL A 39 -3.72 -19.50 19.18
N ALA A 40 -3.17 -18.33 18.87
CA ALA A 40 -1.97 -17.78 19.51
C ALA A 40 -2.23 -17.19 20.91
N GLY A 41 -3.48 -17.18 21.38
CA GLY A 41 -3.84 -16.70 22.72
C GLY A 41 -4.02 -15.18 22.83
N GLY A 42 -4.23 -14.48 21.71
CA GLY A 42 -4.57 -13.05 21.67
C GLY A 42 -3.44 -12.07 22.02
N ALA A 43 -2.27 -12.57 22.44
CA ALA A 43 -1.08 -11.78 22.65
C ALA A 43 -0.25 -11.69 21.36
N ALA A 44 0.48 -10.58 21.19
CA ALA A 44 1.46 -10.46 20.11
C ALA A 44 2.44 -11.66 20.17
N PRO A 45 2.62 -12.41 19.08
CA PRO A 45 3.41 -13.62 19.12
C PRO A 45 4.87 -13.29 19.47
N THR A 46 5.43 -14.04 20.40
CA THR A 46 6.84 -13.89 20.79
C THR A 46 7.74 -14.32 19.63
N PRO A 47 8.76 -13.53 19.26
CA PRO A 47 9.70 -13.89 18.21
C PRO A 47 10.35 -15.26 18.47
N GLY A 48 10.42 -16.10 17.44
CA GLY A 48 10.99 -17.46 17.53
C GLY A 48 10.01 -18.57 17.91
N THR A 49 8.73 -18.26 18.08
CA THR A 49 7.68 -19.27 18.32
C THR A 49 7.01 -19.74 17.03
N TRP A 50 6.34 -20.90 17.07
CA TRP A 50 5.60 -21.42 15.91
C TRP A 50 4.40 -20.54 15.56
N GLN A 51 3.83 -19.83 16.54
CA GLN A 51 2.76 -18.85 16.35
C GLN A 51 3.24 -17.66 15.51
N ALA A 52 4.45 -17.16 15.77
CA ALA A 52 5.05 -16.09 14.97
C ALA A 52 5.26 -16.52 13.51
N LEU A 53 5.73 -17.75 13.28
CA LEU A 53 5.87 -18.30 11.93
C LEU A 53 4.51 -18.39 11.21
N ALA A 54 3.49 -18.91 11.88
CA ALA A 54 2.14 -19.02 11.31
C ALA A 54 1.56 -17.65 10.95
N GLN A 55 1.74 -16.64 11.81
CA GLN A 55 1.29 -15.28 11.54
C GLN A 55 2.00 -14.67 10.32
N ILE A 56 3.33 -14.79 10.24
CA ILE A 56 4.10 -14.26 9.11
C ILE A 56 3.68 -14.92 7.79
N VAL A 57 3.43 -16.23 7.79
CA VAL A 57 2.97 -16.95 6.60
C VAL A 57 1.60 -16.43 6.16
N VAL A 58 0.65 -16.33 7.08
CA VAL A 58 -0.69 -15.83 6.77
C VAL A 58 -0.64 -14.38 6.25
N GLU A 59 0.15 -13.52 6.89
CA GLU A 59 0.31 -12.12 6.49
C GLU A 59 0.97 -12.00 5.11
N THR A 60 1.99 -12.81 4.84
CA THR A 60 2.66 -12.86 3.53
C THR A 60 1.70 -13.35 2.45
N CYS A 61 0.90 -14.38 2.73
CA CYS A 61 -0.13 -14.87 1.82
C CYS A 61 -1.20 -13.81 1.55
N PHE A 62 -1.66 -13.11 2.59
CA PHE A 62 -2.61 -12.01 2.48
C PHE A 62 -2.05 -10.89 1.60
N ALA A 63 -0.82 -10.44 1.88
CA ALA A 63 -0.15 -9.39 1.11
C ALA A 63 0.01 -9.78 -0.36
N MET A 64 0.50 -10.99 -0.65
CA MET A 64 0.66 -11.46 -2.03
C MET A 64 -0.69 -11.59 -2.75
N GLY A 65 -1.70 -12.10 -2.07
CA GLY A 65 -3.07 -12.22 -2.61
C GLY A 65 -3.64 -10.84 -2.97
N MET A 66 -3.49 -9.87 -2.05
CA MET A 66 -3.90 -8.49 -2.26
C MET A 66 -3.19 -7.86 -3.46
N VAL A 67 -1.85 -7.99 -3.55
CA VAL A 67 -1.08 -7.47 -4.69
C VAL A 67 -1.56 -8.06 -6.01
N LEU A 68 -1.78 -9.38 -6.08
CA LEU A 68 -2.28 -10.04 -7.28
C LEU A 68 -3.71 -9.60 -7.65
N MET A 69 -4.60 -9.51 -6.65
CA MET A 69 -5.96 -9.05 -6.84
C MET A 69 -5.99 -7.62 -7.36
N LEU A 70 -5.28 -6.70 -6.71
CA LEU A 70 -5.18 -5.29 -7.10
C LEU A 70 -4.58 -5.14 -8.48
N LEU A 71 -3.52 -5.88 -8.80
CA LEU A 71 -2.88 -5.85 -10.12
C LEU A 71 -3.86 -6.23 -11.23
N VAL A 72 -4.57 -7.35 -11.07
CA VAL A 72 -5.55 -7.80 -12.09
C VAL A 72 -6.79 -6.91 -12.11
N CYS A 73 -7.23 -6.39 -10.96
CA CYS A 73 -8.32 -5.43 -10.88
C CYS A 73 -8.00 -4.14 -11.63
N PHE A 74 -6.86 -3.52 -11.34
CA PHE A 74 -6.40 -2.32 -12.05
C PHE A 74 -6.21 -2.58 -13.54
N ARG A 75 -5.68 -3.73 -13.90
CA ARG A 75 -5.54 -4.09 -15.31
C ARG A 75 -6.89 -4.28 -16.00
N ARG A 76 -7.89 -4.87 -15.37
CA ARG A 76 -9.18 -5.16 -16.00
C ARG A 76 -10.11 -3.95 -16.04
N PHE A 77 -10.11 -3.13 -14.99
CA PHE A 77 -11.03 -2.01 -14.82
C PHE A 77 -10.40 -0.64 -15.12
N LEU A 78 -9.08 -0.52 -14.98
CA LEU A 78 -8.32 0.74 -15.13
C LEU A 78 -7.23 0.65 -16.21
N ASP A 79 -7.32 -0.31 -17.15
CA ASP A 79 -6.39 -0.45 -18.30
C ASP A 79 -6.31 0.81 -19.18
N ARG A 80 -7.30 1.69 -19.07
CA ARG A 80 -7.28 3.01 -19.68
C ARG A 80 -6.60 4.00 -18.75
N GLN A 81 -5.35 4.31 -19.06
CA GLN A 81 -4.57 5.35 -18.40
C GLN A 81 -5.17 6.75 -18.67
N ASN A 82 -6.24 7.09 -17.95
CA ASN A 82 -6.89 8.40 -18.05
C ASN A 82 -5.93 9.53 -17.60
N ARG A 83 -6.17 10.76 -18.06
CA ARG A 83 -5.36 11.94 -17.74
C ARG A 83 -5.13 12.13 -16.23
N PHE A 84 -6.13 11.78 -15.42
CA PHE A 84 -6.03 11.72 -13.96
C PHE A 84 -5.09 10.62 -13.47
N GLY A 85 -5.23 9.38 -13.96
CA GLY A 85 -4.35 8.26 -13.60
C GLY A 85 -2.88 8.51 -13.95
N ARG A 86 -2.62 9.19 -15.06
CA ARG A 86 -1.26 9.62 -15.43
C ARG A 86 -0.72 10.71 -14.49
N PHE A 87 -1.51 11.73 -14.17
CA PHE A 87 -1.14 12.74 -13.15
C PHE A 87 -0.87 12.07 -11.79
N LEU A 88 -1.70 11.08 -11.42
CA LEU A 88 -1.56 10.34 -10.18
C LEU A 88 -0.25 9.55 -10.15
N SER A 89 0.02 8.77 -11.20
CA SER A 89 1.20 7.92 -11.30
C SER A 89 2.50 8.74 -11.36
N GLU A 90 2.48 9.89 -12.02
CA GLU A 90 3.65 10.75 -12.11
C GLU A 90 3.97 11.50 -10.79
N ASN A 91 2.96 11.73 -9.93
CA ASN A 91 3.16 12.38 -8.62
C ASN A 91 3.33 11.36 -7.48
N ALA A 92 2.94 10.10 -7.66
CA ALA A 92 3.01 9.05 -6.63
C ALA A 92 4.44 8.84 -6.10
N PHE A 93 5.45 8.94 -6.96
CA PHE A 93 6.84 8.82 -6.54
C PHE A 93 7.26 9.99 -5.63
N ALA A 94 6.88 11.23 -5.97
CA ALA A 94 7.14 12.37 -5.10
C ALA A 94 6.40 12.24 -3.77
N VAL A 95 5.12 11.82 -3.79
CA VAL A 95 4.32 11.57 -2.57
C VAL A 95 5.00 10.55 -1.66
N TYR A 96 5.58 9.47 -2.19
CA TYR A 96 6.26 8.45 -1.39
C TYR A 96 7.42 9.03 -0.56
N PHE A 97 8.22 9.92 -1.14
CA PHE A 97 9.31 10.60 -0.41
C PHE A 97 8.82 11.68 0.54
N LEU A 98 7.76 12.41 0.16
CA LEU A 98 7.23 13.50 0.96
C LEU A 98 6.38 13.02 2.13
N HIS A 99 5.75 11.85 2.01
CA HIS A 99 4.85 11.31 3.02
C HIS A 99 5.46 11.22 4.43
N PRO A 100 6.67 10.67 4.64
CA PRO A 100 7.33 10.68 5.94
C PRO A 100 7.53 12.10 6.49
N LEU A 101 7.95 13.05 5.65
CA LEU A 101 8.16 14.44 6.09
C LEU A 101 6.84 15.10 6.51
N VAL A 102 5.77 14.89 5.74
CA VAL A 102 4.44 15.43 6.04
C VAL A 102 3.90 14.82 7.33
N LEU A 103 4.03 13.50 7.52
CA LEU A 103 3.60 12.86 8.76
C LEU A 103 4.38 13.36 9.98
N VAL A 104 5.69 13.53 9.88
CA VAL A 104 6.50 14.07 10.99
C VAL A 104 6.10 15.51 11.29
N GLY A 105 5.91 16.34 10.26
CA GLY A 105 5.47 17.73 10.43
C GLY A 105 4.09 17.84 11.08
N LEU A 106 3.12 17.05 10.62
CA LEU A 106 1.79 16.98 11.24
C LEU A 106 1.84 16.40 12.65
N GLY A 107 2.63 15.36 12.88
CA GLY A 107 2.78 14.74 14.20
C GLY A 107 3.33 15.72 15.23
N LEU A 108 4.30 16.55 14.85
CA LEU A 108 4.81 17.62 15.72
C LEU A 108 3.76 18.72 15.95
N ALA A 109 3.03 19.13 14.91
CA ALA A 109 2.00 20.16 15.03
C ALA A 109 0.79 19.73 15.88
N LEU A 110 0.43 18.44 15.84
CA LEU A 110 -0.65 17.87 16.64
C LEU A 110 -0.18 17.27 17.98
N SER A 111 1.13 17.29 18.29
CA SER A 111 1.69 16.69 19.51
C SER A 111 1.11 17.22 20.83
N GLY A 112 0.45 18.38 20.82
CA GLY A 112 -0.24 18.95 21.99
C GLY A 112 -1.72 18.56 22.12
N TRP A 113 -2.26 17.73 21.22
CA TRP A 113 -3.67 17.40 21.17
C TRP A 113 -3.94 16.03 21.79
N GLU A 114 -4.39 16.00 23.06
CA GLU A 114 -4.87 14.77 23.72
C GLU A 114 -6.28 14.40 23.23
N ALA A 115 -6.38 13.91 21.99
CA ALA A 115 -7.62 13.37 21.45
C ALA A 115 -7.64 11.83 21.53
N ALA A 116 -8.82 11.22 21.39
CA ALA A 116 -8.92 9.77 21.21
C ALA A 116 -8.13 9.34 19.97
N ALA A 117 -7.33 8.27 20.07
CA ALA A 117 -6.42 7.81 19.01
C ALA A 117 -7.07 7.65 17.62
N ILE A 118 -8.37 7.30 17.58
CA ILE A 118 -9.13 7.17 16.34
C ILE A 118 -9.40 8.54 15.68
N ALA A 119 -9.70 9.55 16.49
CA ALA A 119 -9.94 10.90 16.00
C ALA A 119 -8.65 11.54 15.47
N GLU A 120 -7.55 11.35 16.19
CA GLU A 120 -6.24 11.82 15.76
C GLU A 120 -5.80 11.14 14.46
N PHE A 121 -6.00 9.82 14.32
CA PHE A 121 -5.75 9.09 13.08
C PHE A 121 -6.61 9.61 11.91
N ALA A 122 -7.91 9.83 12.14
CA ALA A 122 -8.81 10.32 11.10
C ALA A 122 -8.43 11.72 10.63
N VAL A 123 -8.13 12.63 11.56
CA VAL A 123 -7.71 14.01 11.26
C VAL A 123 -6.35 14.01 10.57
N MET A 124 -5.39 13.25 11.08
CA MET A 124 -4.05 13.15 10.51
C MET A 124 -4.10 12.56 9.09
N GLY A 125 -4.90 11.52 8.84
CA GLY A 125 -5.11 10.98 7.50
C GLY A 125 -5.79 11.98 6.57
N ALA A 126 -6.86 12.64 7.03
CA ALA A 126 -7.61 13.61 6.24
C ALA A 126 -6.77 14.84 5.86
N LEU A 127 -5.77 15.22 6.66
CA LEU A 127 -4.86 16.32 6.38
C LEU A 127 -3.61 15.89 5.61
N ALA A 128 -3.01 14.75 5.98
CA ALA A 128 -1.79 14.25 5.37
C ALA A 128 -2.01 13.89 3.90
N VAL A 129 -3.14 13.28 3.54
CA VAL A 129 -3.46 12.91 2.15
C VAL A 129 -3.45 14.14 1.22
N PRO A 130 -4.28 15.18 1.43
CA PRO A 130 -4.26 16.35 0.57
C PRO A 130 -2.94 17.13 0.67
N ALA A 131 -2.31 17.22 1.85
CA ALA A 131 -1.02 17.88 1.99
C ALA A 131 0.09 17.20 1.17
N CYS A 132 0.17 15.87 1.17
CA CYS A 132 1.12 15.13 0.35
C CYS A 132 0.90 15.39 -1.15
N TRP A 133 -0.36 15.40 -1.60
CA TRP A 133 -0.70 15.66 -3.00
C TRP A 133 -0.42 17.09 -3.43
N LEU A 134 -0.74 18.07 -2.59
CA LEU A 134 -0.47 19.49 -2.84
C LEU A 134 1.03 19.76 -2.88
N LEU A 135 1.80 19.21 -1.95
CA LEU A 135 3.26 19.38 -1.93
C LEU A 135 3.92 18.66 -3.10
N ALA A 136 3.48 17.45 -3.46
CA ALA A 136 3.97 16.76 -4.64
C ALA A 136 3.70 17.56 -5.93
N ALA A 137 2.51 18.16 -6.05
CA ALA A 137 2.18 19.05 -7.17
C ALA A 137 3.03 20.33 -7.17
N ALA A 138 3.27 20.92 -6.00
CA ALA A 138 4.09 22.13 -5.84
C ALA A 138 5.56 21.89 -6.18
N VAL A 139 6.17 20.80 -5.68
CA VAL A 139 7.56 20.41 -5.98
C VAL A 139 7.74 20.20 -7.49
N ARG A 140 6.72 19.64 -8.16
CA ARG A 140 6.76 19.40 -9.60
C ARG A 140 6.43 20.63 -10.44
N ALA A 141 5.80 21.65 -9.85
CA ALA A 141 5.58 22.96 -10.46
C ALA A 141 6.86 23.84 -10.44
N VAL A 142 7.86 23.50 -9.63
CA VAL A 142 9.17 24.18 -9.63
C VAL A 142 9.98 23.74 -10.88
N PRO A 143 10.43 24.68 -11.72
CA PRO A 143 11.01 24.42 -13.04
C PRO A 143 12.46 23.93 -12.92
N GLY A 144 12.65 22.68 -12.47
CA GLY A 144 13.96 22.03 -12.35
C GLY A 144 13.89 20.52 -12.12
N ALA A 145 12.83 20.02 -11.48
CA ALA A 145 12.65 18.59 -11.21
C ALA A 145 12.22 17.76 -12.43
N ARG A 146 11.76 18.41 -13.50
CA ARG A 146 11.28 17.78 -14.74
C ARG A 146 12.36 17.11 -15.60
N ARG A 147 13.63 17.25 -15.21
CA ARG A 147 14.80 16.75 -15.96
C ARG A 147 15.37 15.45 -15.39
N ILE A 148 14.88 14.98 -14.24
CA ILE A 148 15.44 13.84 -13.50
C ILE A 148 14.34 12.83 -13.08
N LEU A 149 13.06 13.24 -13.02
CA LEU A 149 11.87 12.40 -12.77
C LEU A 149 11.10 12.13 -14.07
#